data_AF-A0A285UZL4-F1
#
_entry.id   AF-A0A285UZL4-F1
#
_cell.length_a   1.000
_cell.length_b   1.000
_cell.length_c   1.000
_cell.angle_alpha   90.00
_cell.angle_beta   90.00
_cell.angle_gamma   90.00
#
_symmetry.space_group_name_H-M   'P 1'
#
loop_
_entity.id
_entity.type
_entity.pdbx_description
1 polymer ?
#
loop_
_entity_poly.entity_id
_entity_poly.type
_entity_poly.pdbx_seq_one_letter_code
_entity_poly.pdbx_strand_id
1 'polypeptide(L)'
;MSDLVGFEAWAALAGDSPTSRTEWAAVVRAWGEPHRRYHDLAHLAAVLGIVDRLADDATDPAAVRLAAWYHDVVYDPRRNDNEASSAGRARAGLRGLVPDERIAEVERLVLLTAGHAVEPGDANGAVLCDADLAVLASPPESYAAYASAVREEYGHVPDELFTAGRIAVLEQLLALPRLYRLPVVAGTWEPRARANMAAELSLLRARSASAGGASGPAIPPPAAG
;
A
#
# COMPACT_ATOMS: atom_id res chain seq x y z
N MET A 1 15.72 11.49 7.57
CA MET A 1 14.63 10.49 7.49
C MET A 1 13.50 11.01 8.36
N SER A 2 12.24 10.89 7.93
CA SER A 2 11.10 11.23 8.79
C SER A 2 11.22 10.47 10.12
N ASP A 3 10.87 11.10 11.24
CA ASP A 3 10.93 10.45 12.57
C ASP A 3 10.08 9.16 12.61
N LEU A 4 9.04 9.10 11.77
CA LEU A 4 8.14 7.94 11.61
C LEU A 4 8.85 6.69 11.08
N VAL A 5 9.91 6.86 10.27
CA VAL A 5 10.71 5.74 9.74
C VAL A 5 12.06 5.58 10.46
N GLY A 6 12.22 6.26 11.59
CA GLY A 6 13.41 6.17 12.43
C GLY A 6 13.50 4.86 13.22
N PHE A 7 14.71 4.55 13.69
CA PHE A 7 14.92 3.37 14.53
C PHE A 7 14.16 3.46 15.87
N GLU A 8 13.96 4.66 16.43
CA GLU A 8 13.21 4.83 17.68
C GLU A 8 11.75 4.38 17.54
N ALA A 9 11.08 4.79 16.45
CA ALA A 9 9.72 4.36 16.14
C ALA A 9 9.62 2.84 15.96
N TRP A 10 10.61 2.24 15.29
CA TRP A 10 10.73 0.78 15.15
C TRP A 10 10.96 0.06 16.49
N ALA A 11 11.90 0.56 17.29
CA ALA A 11 12.30 -0.04 18.57
C ALA A 11 11.17 -0.04 19.59
N ALA A 12 10.25 0.92 19.51
CA ALA A 12 9.02 0.91 20.31
C ALA A 12 8.11 -0.30 20.02
N LEU A 13 8.23 -0.92 18.84
CA LEU A 13 7.43 -2.08 18.41
C LEU A 13 8.16 -3.41 18.55
N ALA A 14 9.46 -3.44 18.21
CA ALA A 14 10.27 -4.65 18.09
C ALA A 14 11.46 -4.72 19.07
N GLY A 15 11.49 -3.80 20.04
CA GLY A 15 12.54 -3.68 21.06
C GLY A 15 13.84 -3.07 20.57
N ASP A 16 14.68 -2.62 21.51
CA ASP A 16 16.05 -2.16 21.22
C ASP A 16 17.05 -3.29 21.46
N SER A 17 17.48 -3.92 20.36
CA SER A 17 18.53 -4.94 20.36
C SER A 17 19.36 -4.88 19.08
N PRO A 18 20.57 -5.45 19.04
CA PRO A 18 21.36 -5.53 17.81
C PRO A 18 20.63 -6.24 16.66
N THR A 19 19.85 -7.28 16.98
CA THR A 19 19.00 -7.98 16.00
C THR A 19 17.92 -7.06 15.45
N SER A 20 17.21 -6.33 16.33
CA SER A 20 16.17 -5.37 15.92
C SER A 20 16.73 -4.24 15.05
N ARG A 21 17.91 -3.70 15.39
CA ARG A 21 18.60 -2.68 14.57
C ARG A 21 18.98 -3.18 13.19
N THR A 22 19.46 -4.42 13.10
CA THR A 22 19.80 -5.06 11.83
C THR A 22 18.57 -5.27 10.96
N GLU A 23 17.46 -5.73 11.57
CA GLU A 23 16.21 -5.93 10.86
C GLU A 23 15.61 -4.61 10.36
N TRP A 24 15.53 -3.60 11.22
CA TRP A 24 15.10 -2.25 10.82
C TRP A 24 15.91 -1.71 9.64
N ALA A 25 17.25 -1.80 9.71
CA ALA A 25 18.12 -1.33 8.64
C ALA A 25 17.86 -2.11 7.32
N ALA A 26 17.58 -3.40 7.40
CA ALA A 26 17.24 -4.21 6.24
C ALA A 26 15.87 -3.82 5.63
N VAL A 27 14.86 -3.54 6.47
CA VAL A 27 13.54 -3.05 6.03
C VAL A 27 13.66 -1.68 5.38
N VAL A 28 14.32 -0.72 6.03
CA VAL A 28 14.55 0.64 5.48
C VAL A 28 15.29 0.58 4.15
N ARG A 29 16.31 -0.29 4.03
CA ARG A 29 17.03 -0.48 2.78
C ARG A 29 16.13 -1.02 1.67
N ALA A 30 15.20 -1.92 1.97
CA ALA A 30 14.28 -2.47 0.99
C ALA A 30 13.30 -1.40 0.47
N TRP A 31 12.75 -0.57 1.35
CA TRP A 31 11.95 0.60 0.96
C TRP A 31 12.74 1.67 0.21
N GLY A 32 14.07 1.72 0.40
CA GLY A 32 14.97 2.64 -0.28
C GLY A 32 15.55 2.13 -1.61
N GLU A 33 15.02 1.04 -2.18
CA GLU A 33 15.54 0.50 -3.44
C GLU A 33 15.35 1.48 -4.62
N PRO A 34 16.36 1.69 -5.49
CA PRO A 34 16.35 2.79 -6.48
C PRO A 34 15.26 2.73 -7.56
N HIS A 35 14.64 1.55 -7.76
CA HIS A 35 13.56 1.37 -8.73
C HIS A 35 12.19 1.83 -8.23
N ARG A 36 12.04 2.03 -6.92
CA ARG A 36 10.81 2.54 -6.31
C ARG A 36 10.64 4.02 -6.65
N ARG A 37 9.40 4.42 -6.92
CA ARG A 37 9.04 5.82 -7.22
C ARG A 37 7.88 6.28 -6.36
N TYR A 38 6.88 5.41 -6.18
CA TYR A 38 5.79 5.63 -5.27
C TYR A 38 5.93 4.75 -4.03
N HIS A 39 6.22 3.46 -4.20
CA HIS A 39 6.33 2.51 -3.09
C HIS A 39 7.68 2.63 -2.37
N ASP A 40 7.98 3.82 -1.84
CA ASP A 40 9.26 4.19 -1.24
C ASP A 40 9.10 4.57 0.26
N LEU A 41 10.18 5.10 0.86
CA LEU A 41 10.18 5.54 2.26
C LEU A 41 9.19 6.70 2.53
N ALA A 42 8.83 7.51 1.54
CA ALA A 42 7.84 8.56 1.71
C ALA A 42 6.42 7.98 1.80
N HIS A 43 6.10 6.98 0.98
CA HIS A 43 4.84 6.22 1.11
C HIS A 43 4.75 5.54 2.47
N LEU A 44 5.80 4.79 2.88
CA LEU A 44 5.82 4.16 4.19
C LEU A 44 5.58 5.17 5.34
N ALA A 45 6.25 6.32 5.29
CA ALA A 45 6.06 7.36 6.30
C ALA A 45 4.62 7.93 6.28
N ALA A 46 4.02 8.08 5.11
CA ALA A 46 2.63 8.51 4.98
C ALA A 46 1.68 7.49 5.59
N VAL A 47 1.81 6.20 5.25
CA VAL A 47 0.97 5.12 5.80
C VAL A 47 1.10 5.05 7.32
N LEU A 48 2.33 5.05 7.86
CA LEU A 48 2.56 5.04 9.32
C LEU A 48 1.92 6.24 10.02
N GLY A 49 2.05 7.44 9.44
CA GLY A 49 1.42 8.64 10.02
C GLY A 49 -0.11 8.56 10.02
N ILE A 50 -0.72 7.84 9.08
CA ILE A 50 -2.17 7.63 9.06
C ILE A 50 -2.59 6.54 10.04
N VAL A 51 -1.85 5.43 10.10
CA VAL A 51 -2.04 4.39 11.14
C VAL A 51 -1.98 5.00 12.54
N ASP A 52 -1.05 5.93 12.78
CA ASP A 52 -0.97 6.64 14.07
C ASP A 52 -2.22 7.46 14.40
N ARG A 53 -2.79 8.15 13.40
CA ARG A 53 -4.03 8.92 13.57
C ARG A 53 -5.26 8.04 13.81
N LEU A 54 -5.23 6.81 13.30
CA LEU A 54 -6.34 5.84 13.36
C LEU A 54 -6.09 4.76 14.42
N ALA A 55 -5.06 4.91 15.26
CA ALA A 55 -4.62 3.86 16.18
C ALA A 55 -5.71 3.46 17.19
N ASP A 56 -6.56 4.39 17.61
CA ASP A 56 -7.66 4.13 18.55
C ASP A 56 -8.78 3.25 17.96
N ASP A 57 -8.84 3.14 16.62
CA ASP A 57 -9.78 2.27 15.91
C ASP A 57 -9.22 0.84 15.72
N ALA A 58 -7.95 0.58 16.04
CA ALA A 58 -7.33 -0.74 15.94
C ALA A 58 -7.38 -1.51 17.26
N THR A 59 -7.56 -2.83 17.18
CA THR A 59 -7.51 -3.74 18.33
C THR A 59 -6.07 -4.11 18.75
N ASP A 60 -5.14 -4.20 17.80
CA ASP A 60 -3.70 -4.26 18.06
C ASP A 60 -2.98 -3.21 17.19
N PRO A 61 -2.87 -1.96 17.66
CA PRO A 61 -2.19 -0.90 16.93
C PRO A 61 -0.70 -1.16 16.69
N ALA A 62 -0.05 -2.03 17.47
CA ALA A 62 1.34 -2.39 17.25
C ALA A 62 1.47 -3.37 16.08
N ALA A 63 0.56 -4.34 15.97
CA ALA A 63 0.48 -5.23 14.81
C ALA A 63 0.21 -4.45 13.53
N VAL A 64 -0.71 -3.47 13.54
CA VAL A 64 -1.01 -2.65 12.37
C VAL A 64 0.20 -1.82 11.91
N ARG A 65 0.94 -1.20 12.85
CA ARG A 65 2.19 -0.49 12.51
C ARG A 65 3.24 -1.41 11.91
N LEU A 66 3.45 -2.59 12.51
CA LEU A 66 4.38 -3.58 11.97
C LEU A 66 3.94 -4.04 10.58
N ALA A 67 2.65 -4.28 10.36
CA ALA A 67 2.14 -4.61 9.02
C ALA A 67 2.40 -3.47 8.01
N ALA A 68 2.22 -2.20 8.41
CA ALA A 68 2.60 -1.06 7.56
C ALA A 68 4.09 -1.05 7.21
N TRP A 69 4.99 -1.37 8.15
CA TRP A 69 6.43 -1.53 7.86
C TRP A 69 6.75 -2.61 6.83
N TYR A 70 5.90 -3.65 6.75
CA TYR A 70 6.17 -4.82 5.92
C TYR A 70 5.34 -4.91 4.63
N HIS A 71 4.22 -4.20 4.48
CA HIS A 71 3.24 -4.49 3.42
C HIS A 71 3.84 -4.55 2.01
N ASP A 72 4.70 -3.59 1.63
CA ASP A 72 5.46 -3.60 0.38
C ASP A 72 6.98 -3.68 0.57
N VAL A 73 7.44 -4.30 1.67
CA VAL A 73 8.88 -4.46 1.90
C VAL A 73 9.55 -5.25 0.76
N VAL A 74 8.83 -6.20 0.16
CA VAL A 74 9.19 -6.81 -1.13
C VAL A 74 8.32 -6.18 -2.21
N TYR A 75 8.95 -5.53 -3.18
CA TYR A 75 8.23 -4.91 -4.29
C TYR A 75 9.02 -5.02 -5.60
N ASP A 76 8.47 -5.79 -6.53
CA ASP A 76 8.87 -5.78 -7.93
C ASP A 76 7.59 -5.70 -8.79
N PRO A 77 7.42 -4.64 -9.60
CA PRO A 77 6.22 -4.47 -10.44
C PRO A 77 6.10 -5.53 -11.55
N ARG A 78 7.07 -6.44 -11.69
CA ARG A 78 7.01 -7.61 -12.58
C ARG A 78 6.44 -8.86 -11.93
N ARG A 79 6.27 -8.86 -10.61
CA ARG A 79 5.79 -10.00 -9.81
C ARG A 79 4.31 -9.83 -9.45
N ASN A 80 3.65 -10.94 -9.14
CA ASN A 80 2.26 -11.00 -8.69
C ASN A 80 2.12 -11.61 -7.29
N ASP A 81 3.23 -11.79 -6.58
CA ASP A 81 3.32 -12.42 -5.27
C ASP A 81 4.05 -11.51 -4.27
N ASN A 82 4.05 -10.19 -4.51
CA ASN A 82 4.75 -9.22 -3.66
C ASN A 82 4.23 -9.26 -2.23
N GLU A 83 2.92 -9.24 -2.03
CA GLU A 83 2.28 -9.25 -0.70
C GLU A 83 2.55 -10.56 0.02
N ALA A 84 2.49 -11.70 -0.69
CA ALA A 84 2.85 -13.00 -0.11
C ALA A 84 4.33 -13.07 0.27
N SER A 85 5.22 -12.50 -0.56
CA SER A 85 6.65 -12.41 -0.28
C SER A 85 6.95 -11.49 0.90
N SER A 86 6.27 -10.35 0.98
CA SER A 86 6.32 -9.38 2.09
C SER A 86 5.83 -10.00 3.40
N ALA A 87 4.73 -10.76 3.37
CA ALA A 87 4.21 -11.47 4.53
C ALA A 87 5.20 -12.51 5.06
N GLY A 88 5.80 -13.31 4.15
CA GLY A 88 6.87 -14.24 4.50
C GLY A 88 8.12 -13.54 5.06
N ARG A 89 8.48 -12.37 4.49
CA ARG A 89 9.59 -11.53 4.97
C ARG A 89 9.33 -10.98 6.36
N ALA A 90 8.09 -10.59 6.67
CA ALA A 90 7.66 -10.15 8.00
C ALA A 90 7.77 -11.28 9.02
N ARG A 91 7.24 -12.46 8.68
CA ARG A 91 7.32 -13.65 9.54
C ARG A 91 8.76 -14.03 9.89
N ALA A 92 9.66 -13.95 8.92
CA ALA A 92 11.08 -14.24 9.14
C ALA A 92 11.78 -13.15 9.97
N GLY A 93 11.52 -11.87 9.66
CA GLY A 93 12.19 -10.73 10.28
C GLY A 93 11.78 -10.47 11.73
N LEU A 94 10.52 -10.71 12.06
CA LEU A 94 9.96 -10.44 13.39
C LEU A 94 10.17 -11.57 14.40
N ARG A 95 10.65 -12.74 13.95
CA ARG A 95 10.85 -13.92 14.81
C ARG A 95 11.81 -13.60 15.96
N GLY A 96 11.31 -13.76 17.19
CA GLY A 96 12.09 -13.48 18.40
C GLY A 96 12.22 -11.99 18.75
N LEU A 97 11.65 -11.09 17.94
CA LEU A 97 11.53 -9.66 18.25
C LEU A 97 10.16 -9.31 18.85
N VAL A 98 9.11 -10.06 18.49
CA VAL A 98 7.75 -9.90 19.01
C VAL A 98 7.10 -11.28 19.27
N PRO A 99 6.00 -11.36 20.04
CA PRO A 99 5.27 -12.61 20.26
C PRO A 99 4.74 -13.23 18.97
N ASP A 100 4.68 -14.57 18.91
CA ASP A 100 4.24 -15.31 17.71
C ASP A 100 2.80 -14.95 17.29
N GLU A 101 1.90 -14.64 18.23
CA GLU A 101 0.54 -14.17 17.88
C GLU A 101 0.56 -12.85 17.09
N ARG A 102 1.49 -11.95 17.40
CA ARG A 102 1.62 -10.67 16.69
C ARG A 102 2.23 -10.88 15.30
N ILE A 103 3.16 -11.82 15.17
CA ILE A 103 3.71 -12.20 13.86
C ILE A 103 2.59 -12.73 12.96
N ALA A 104 1.72 -13.59 13.48
CA ALA A 104 0.61 -14.14 12.71
C ALA A 104 -0.38 -13.05 12.27
N GLU A 105 -0.68 -12.07 13.14
CA GLU A 105 -1.54 -10.95 12.76
C GLU A 105 -0.88 -10.03 11.73
N VAL A 106 0.40 -9.73 11.86
CA VAL A 106 1.16 -8.95 10.85
C VAL A 106 1.14 -9.66 9.49
N GLU A 107 1.38 -10.97 9.47
CA GLU A 107 1.34 -11.77 8.23
C GLU A 107 -0.05 -11.71 7.58
N ARG A 108 -1.11 -11.88 8.36
CA ARG A 108 -2.50 -11.77 7.88
C ARG A 108 -2.80 -10.39 7.31
N LEU A 109 -2.40 -9.34 8.01
CA LEU A 109 -2.63 -7.95 7.61
C LEU A 109 -1.87 -7.59 6.33
N VAL A 110 -0.62 -8.03 6.18
CA VAL A 110 0.15 -7.82 4.94
C VAL A 110 -0.50 -8.57 3.76
N LEU A 111 -0.98 -9.79 3.96
CA LEU A 111 -1.70 -10.50 2.89
C LEU A 111 -3.02 -9.79 2.51
N LEU A 112 -3.66 -9.12 3.46
CA LEU A 112 -4.93 -8.41 3.24
C LEU A 112 -4.79 -7.23 2.26
N THR A 113 -3.59 -6.62 2.15
CA THR A 113 -3.36 -5.47 1.25
C THR A 113 -3.36 -5.86 -0.23
N ALA A 114 -3.26 -7.15 -0.59
CA ALA A 114 -3.32 -7.59 -1.99
C ALA A 114 -4.67 -7.30 -2.67
N GLY A 115 -5.75 -7.23 -1.90
CA GLY A 115 -7.09 -6.92 -2.42
C GLY A 115 -7.87 -5.91 -1.58
N HIS A 116 -7.28 -5.42 -0.48
CA HIS A 116 -7.90 -4.52 0.49
C HIS A 116 -9.29 -5.00 0.94
N ALA A 117 -9.52 -6.32 0.97
CA ALA A 117 -10.82 -6.94 1.17
C ALA A 117 -11.09 -7.18 2.66
N VAL A 118 -11.40 -6.10 3.37
CA VAL A 118 -11.63 -6.14 4.83
C VAL A 118 -13.05 -6.64 5.15
N GLU A 119 -13.14 -7.69 5.95
CA GLU A 119 -14.41 -8.23 6.46
C GLU A 119 -15.04 -7.32 7.52
N PRO A 120 -16.38 -7.29 7.65
CA PRO A 120 -17.05 -6.56 8.72
C PRO A 120 -16.55 -6.98 10.12
N GLY A 121 -16.06 -6.03 10.90
CA GLY A 121 -15.52 -6.25 12.25
C GLY A 121 -14.00 -6.46 12.31
N ASP A 122 -13.30 -6.53 11.18
CA ASP A 122 -11.83 -6.54 11.15
C ASP A 122 -11.26 -5.13 11.33
N ALA A 123 -11.16 -4.71 12.59
CA ALA A 123 -10.68 -3.39 12.98
C ALA A 123 -9.24 -3.11 12.56
N ASN A 124 -8.33 -4.08 12.73
CA ASN A 124 -6.92 -3.93 12.34
C ASN A 124 -6.78 -3.82 10.82
N GLY A 125 -7.50 -4.68 10.08
CA GLY A 125 -7.53 -4.65 8.61
C GLY A 125 -8.13 -3.34 8.09
N ALA A 126 -9.18 -2.83 8.73
CA ALA A 126 -9.78 -1.55 8.38
C ALA A 126 -8.78 -0.41 8.52
N VAL A 127 -8.03 -0.34 9.63
CA VAL A 127 -7.02 0.71 9.82
C VAL A 127 -5.89 0.61 8.78
N LEU A 128 -5.34 -0.59 8.54
CA LEU A 128 -4.24 -0.75 7.59
C LEU A 128 -4.68 -0.41 6.16
N CYS A 129 -5.78 -0.99 5.68
CA CYS A 129 -6.24 -0.78 4.31
C CYS A 129 -6.71 0.66 4.08
N ASP A 130 -7.36 1.30 5.07
CA ASP A 130 -7.74 2.70 4.94
C ASP A 130 -6.50 3.62 4.92
N ALA A 131 -5.46 3.29 5.69
CA ALA A 131 -4.20 4.03 5.69
C ALA A 131 -3.43 3.90 4.38
N ASP A 132 -3.34 2.68 3.84
CA ASP A 132 -2.66 2.38 2.58
C ASP A 132 -3.35 3.05 1.38
N LEU A 133 -4.69 2.98 1.32
CA LEU A 133 -5.48 3.60 0.24
C LEU A 133 -5.68 5.12 0.39
N ALA A 134 -5.13 5.75 1.44
CA ALA A 134 -5.40 7.15 1.74
C ALA A 134 -4.93 8.12 0.63
N VAL A 135 -3.92 7.74 -0.15
CA VAL A 135 -3.43 8.51 -1.30
C VAL A 135 -4.55 8.82 -2.29
N LEU A 136 -5.54 7.94 -2.41
CA LEU A 136 -6.66 8.11 -3.32
C LEU A 136 -7.47 9.37 -2.95
N ALA A 137 -7.57 9.69 -1.66
CA ALA A 137 -8.21 10.90 -1.13
C ALA A 137 -7.26 12.08 -0.90
N SER A 138 -6.05 12.05 -1.48
CA SER A 138 -5.15 13.20 -1.46
C SER A 138 -5.69 14.37 -2.32
N PRO A 139 -5.17 15.60 -2.15
CA PRO A 139 -5.46 16.70 -3.07
C PRO A 139 -5.16 16.29 -4.53
N PRO A 140 -5.90 16.81 -5.53
CA PRO A 140 -5.77 16.37 -6.93
C PRO A 140 -4.34 16.41 -7.49
N GLU A 141 -3.54 17.41 -7.09
CA GLU A 141 -2.13 17.52 -7.49
C GLU A 141 -1.27 16.39 -6.92
N SER A 142 -1.48 16.04 -5.64
CA SER A 142 -0.80 14.91 -4.99
C SER A 142 -1.23 13.58 -5.60
N TYR A 143 -2.51 13.42 -5.92
CA TYR A 143 -3.02 12.23 -6.61
C TYR A 143 -2.38 12.08 -8.00
N ALA A 144 -2.26 13.17 -8.76
CA ALA A 144 -1.62 13.14 -10.07
C ALA A 144 -0.13 12.77 -9.99
N ALA A 145 0.57 13.25 -8.95
CA ALA A 145 1.95 12.85 -8.66
C ALA A 145 2.05 11.35 -8.33
N TYR A 146 1.15 10.83 -7.48
CA TYR A 146 1.01 9.40 -7.19
C TYR A 146 0.82 8.58 -8.47
N ALA A 147 -0.19 8.91 -9.28
CA ALA A 147 -0.49 8.16 -10.51
C ALA A 147 0.68 8.20 -11.51
N SER A 148 1.41 9.31 -11.57
CA SER A 148 2.61 9.44 -12.41
C SER A 148 3.77 8.58 -11.89
N ALA A 149 4.01 8.58 -10.58
CA ALA A 149 5.03 7.75 -9.95
C ALA A 149 4.74 6.24 -10.13
N VAL A 150 3.48 5.82 -9.99
CA VAL A 150 3.05 4.45 -10.34
C VAL A 150 3.31 4.16 -11.83
N ARG A 151 2.99 5.08 -12.75
CA ARG A 151 3.31 4.88 -14.18
C ARG A 151 4.80 4.66 -14.40
N GLU A 152 5.68 5.37 -13.70
CA GLU A 152 7.14 5.21 -13.81
C GLU A 152 7.63 3.83 -13.35
N GLU A 153 7.09 3.27 -12.27
CA GLU A 153 7.45 1.92 -11.79
C GLU A 153 7.11 0.84 -12.82
N TYR A 154 6.02 1.04 -13.56
CA TYR A 154 5.60 0.20 -14.66
C TYR A 154 6.18 0.64 -16.01
N GLY A 155 7.22 1.48 -16.06
CA GLY A 155 7.81 1.99 -17.32
C GLY A 155 8.32 0.89 -18.28
N HIS A 156 8.50 -0.33 -17.77
CA HIS A 156 8.83 -1.52 -18.56
C HIS A 156 7.62 -2.14 -19.28
N VAL A 157 6.40 -1.73 -18.93
CA VAL A 157 5.13 -2.17 -19.53
C VAL A 157 4.76 -1.21 -20.68
N PRO A 158 4.41 -1.73 -21.87
CA PRO A 158 3.87 -0.91 -22.97
C PRO A 158 2.67 -0.07 -22.54
N ASP A 159 2.56 1.15 -23.08
CA ASP A 159 1.56 2.14 -22.66
C ASP A 159 0.12 1.61 -22.78
N GLU A 160 -0.18 0.83 -23.81
CA GLU A 160 -1.51 0.27 -24.04
C GLU A 160 -1.88 -0.76 -22.97
N LEU A 161 -0.93 -1.63 -22.61
CA LEU A 161 -1.14 -2.67 -21.60
C LEU A 161 -1.21 -2.07 -20.20
N PHE A 162 -0.35 -1.09 -19.90
CA PHE A 162 -0.42 -0.35 -18.63
C PHE A 162 -1.77 0.38 -18.52
N THR A 163 -2.20 1.07 -19.58
CA THR A 163 -3.48 1.80 -19.59
C THR A 163 -4.65 0.85 -19.36
N ALA A 164 -4.70 -0.29 -20.04
CA ALA A 164 -5.75 -1.29 -19.85
C ALA A 164 -5.76 -1.85 -18.42
N GLY A 165 -4.58 -2.20 -17.88
CA GLY A 165 -4.44 -2.70 -16.51
C GLY A 165 -4.85 -1.65 -15.46
N ARG A 166 -4.41 -0.40 -15.62
CA ARG A 166 -4.77 0.70 -14.71
C ARG A 166 -6.27 1.02 -14.75
N ILE A 167 -6.88 1.00 -15.94
CA ILE A 167 -8.35 1.11 -16.07
C ILE A 167 -9.05 0.02 -15.26
N ALA A 168 -8.63 -1.24 -15.41
CA ALA A 168 -9.25 -2.36 -14.69
C ALA A 168 -9.16 -2.20 -13.16
N VAL A 169 -8.01 -1.75 -12.65
CA VAL A 169 -7.82 -1.46 -11.21
C VAL A 169 -8.75 -0.35 -10.73
N LEU A 170 -8.80 0.77 -11.45
CA LEU A 170 -9.69 1.88 -11.09
C LEU A 170 -11.16 1.49 -11.14
N GLU A 171 -11.57 0.68 -12.12
CA GLU A 171 -12.94 0.16 -12.22
C GLU A 171 -13.27 -0.78 -11.06
N GLN A 172 -12.36 -1.69 -10.69
CA GLN A 172 -12.53 -2.57 -9.54
C GLN A 172 -12.69 -1.78 -8.25
N LEU A 173 -11.82 -0.79 -7.99
CA LEU A 173 -11.91 0.08 -6.82
C LEU A 173 -13.22 0.89 -6.81
N LEU A 174 -13.59 1.51 -7.92
CA LEU A 174 -14.81 2.29 -8.03
C LEU A 174 -16.09 1.44 -7.86
N ALA A 175 -16.02 0.15 -8.22
CA ALA A 175 -17.12 -0.80 -8.03
C ALA A 175 -17.30 -1.25 -6.58
N LEU A 176 -16.31 -1.04 -5.69
CA LEU A 176 -16.46 -1.36 -4.27
C LEU A 176 -17.59 -0.51 -3.66
N PRO A 177 -18.51 -1.11 -2.87
CA PRO A 177 -19.55 -0.36 -2.18
C PRO A 177 -19.00 0.72 -1.25
N ARG A 178 -17.83 0.46 -0.66
CA ARG A 178 -17.08 1.38 0.19
C ARG A 178 -15.59 1.19 -0.05
N LEU A 179 -14.88 2.30 -0.25
CA LEU A 179 -13.41 2.31 -0.37
C LEU A 179 -12.74 2.32 1.00
N TYR A 180 -13.38 2.98 1.97
CA TYR A 180 -12.86 3.10 3.32
C TYR A 180 -13.80 2.46 4.33
N ARG A 181 -13.23 1.73 5.28
CA ARG A 181 -13.93 0.81 6.17
C ARG A 181 -14.35 1.55 7.44
N LEU A 182 -13.47 2.40 7.97
CA LEU A 182 -13.78 3.24 9.11
C LEU A 182 -14.81 4.31 8.71
N PRO A 183 -15.94 4.42 9.42
CA PRO A 183 -17.00 5.37 9.05
C PRO A 183 -16.54 6.83 8.97
N VAL A 184 -15.68 7.25 9.90
CA VAL A 184 -15.14 8.62 9.95
C VAL A 184 -14.24 8.92 8.74
N VAL A 185 -13.44 7.93 8.34
CA VAL A 185 -12.58 8.02 7.16
C VAL A 185 -13.43 8.06 5.90
N ALA A 186 -14.36 7.12 5.75
CA ALA A 186 -15.25 7.03 4.59
C ALA A 186 -16.04 8.32 4.35
N GLY A 187 -16.64 8.90 5.40
CA GLY A 187 -17.41 10.14 5.29
C GLY A 187 -16.60 11.33 4.78
N THR A 188 -15.29 11.35 5.04
CA THR A 188 -14.41 12.47 4.69
C THR A 188 -13.65 12.23 3.37
N TRP A 189 -13.17 11.02 3.15
CA TRP A 189 -12.21 10.70 2.09
C TRP A 189 -12.87 10.14 0.83
N GLU A 190 -13.95 9.38 0.98
CA GLU A 190 -14.54 8.64 -0.13
C GLU A 190 -15.02 9.53 -1.30
N PRO A 191 -15.69 10.68 -1.06
CA PRO A 191 -16.09 11.56 -2.15
C PRO A 191 -14.91 12.05 -2.98
N ARG A 192 -13.79 12.39 -2.33
CA ARG A 192 -12.59 12.87 -3.02
C ARG A 192 -11.86 11.75 -3.74
N ALA A 193 -11.73 10.58 -3.11
CA ALA A 193 -11.12 9.41 -3.74
C ALA A 193 -11.83 8.99 -5.02
N ARG A 194 -13.16 8.93 -4.97
CA ARG A 194 -13.98 8.61 -6.15
C ARG A 194 -13.83 9.68 -7.24
N ALA A 195 -13.78 10.97 -6.89
CA ALA A 195 -13.58 12.05 -7.85
C ALA A 195 -12.21 11.95 -8.55
N ASN A 196 -11.14 11.71 -7.78
CA ASN A 196 -9.78 11.55 -8.31
C ASN A 196 -9.69 10.35 -9.27
N MET A 197 -10.14 9.17 -8.83
CA MET A 197 -10.12 7.96 -9.65
C MET A 197 -10.99 8.07 -10.91
N ALA A 198 -12.17 8.70 -10.82
CA ALA A 198 -13.03 8.93 -11.98
C ALA A 198 -12.39 9.88 -12.99
N ALA A 199 -11.67 10.91 -12.52
CA ALA A 199 -10.91 11.81 -13.38
C ALA A 199 -9.77 11.08 -14.11
N GLU A 200 -8.99 10.27 -13.38
CA GLU A 200 -7.91 9.45 -13.98
C GLU A 200 -8.48 8.48 -15.02
N LEU A 201 -9.55 7.75 -14.67
CA LEU A 201 -10.23 6.81 -15.55
C LEU A 201 -10.72 7.48 -16.84
N SER A 202 -11.29 8.67 -16.74
CA SER A 202 -11.76 9.44 -17.90
C SER A 202 -10.60 9.82 -18.83
N LEU A 203 -9.47 10.25 -18.28
CA LEU A 203 -8.26 10.58 -19.05
C LEU A 203 -7.65 9.35 -19.73
N LEU A 204 -7.57 8.22 -19.02
CA LEU A 204 -7.07 6.95 -19.57
C LEU A 204 -7.92 6.45 -20.75
N ARG A 205 -9.25 6.49 -20.62
CA ARG A 205 -10.17 6.09 -21.69
C ARG A 205 -10.07 7.00 -22.92
N ALA A 206 -9.94 8.31 -22.72
CA ALA A 206 -9.75 9.26 -23.80
C ALA A 206 -8.45 8.98 -24.59
N ARG A 207 -7.35 8.66 -23.88
CA ARG A 207 -6.08 8.26 -24.51
C ARG A 207 -6.21 6.95 -25.29
N SER A 208 -6.83 5.93 -24.71
CA SER A 208 -7.00 4.62 -25.37
C SER A 208 -7.82 4.72 -26.66
N ALA A 209 -8.89 5.52 -26.67
CA ALA A 209 -9.72 5.75 -27.86
C ALA A 209 -8.94 6.40 -29.02
N SER A 210 -7.91 7.19 -28.71
CA SER A 210 -7.06 7.83 -29.72
C SER A 210 -5.96 6.93 -30.30
N ALA A 211 -5.65 5.78 -29.67
CA ALA A 211 -4.46 4.98 -29.97
C ALA A 211 -4.70 3.73 -30.86
N GLY A 212 -5.94 3.24 -31.03
CA GLY A 212 -6.25 2.10 -31.91
C GLY A 212 -5.68 0.75 -31.42
N GLY A 213 -6.52 -0.08 -30.78
CA GLY A 213 -6.07 -1.22 -29.96
C GLY A 213 -5.48 -2.43 -30.68
N ALA A 214 -4.45 -3.02 -30.05
CA ALA A 214 -3.99 -4.40 -30.27
C ALA A 214 -3.94 -5.15 -28.93
N SER A 215 -4.28 -6.44 -28.93
CA SER A 215 -4.27 -7.29 -27.73
C SER A 215 -2.90 -7.92 -27.50
N GLY A 216 -2.36 -7.76 -26.29
CA GLY A 216 -1.11 -8.38 -25.82
C GLY A 216 -1.33 -9.32 -24.62
N PRO A 217 -0.30 -10.05 -24.19
CA PRO A 217 -0.39 -11.00 -23.09
C PRO A 217 -0.68 -10.32 -21.73
N ALA A 218 -1.21 -11.09 -20.78
CA ALA A 218 -1.58 -10.61 -19.45
C ALA A 218 -0.35 -10.18 -18.63
N ILE A 219 -0.39 -8.95 -18.11
CA ILE A 219 0.62 -8.36 -17.21
C ILE A 219 -0.07 -8.15 -15.84
N PRO A 220 0.66 -8.30 -14.71
CA PRO A 220 0.10 -7.97 -13.40
C PRO A 220 -0.50 -6.56 -13.39
N PRO A 221 -1.71 -6.36 -12.86
CA PRO A 221 -2.30 -5.03 -12.77
C PRO A 221 -1.45 -4.14 -11.85
N PRO A 222 -1.36 -2.82 -12.13
CA PRO A 222 -0.66 -1.90 -11.25
C PRO A 222 -1.33 -1.82 -9.87
N ALA A 223 -0.54 -1.62 -8.82
CA ALA A 223 -1.03 -1.52 -7.45
C ALA A 223 -2.09 -0.41 -7.29
N ALA A 224 -3.06 -0.67 -6.41
CA ALA A 224 -4.14 0.25 -6.06
C ALA A 224 -3.70 1.29 -5.01
N GLY A 225 -2.86 0.86 -4.07
CA GLY A 225 -2.22 1.66 -3.03
C GLY A 225 -1.05 2.43 -3.58
#